data_AF-A0A7V0TT50-F1
#
_entry.id   AF-A0A7V0TT50-F1
#
_cell.length_a   1.000
_cell.length_b   1.000
_cell.length_c   1.000
_cell.angle_alpha   90.00
_cell.angle_beta   90.00
_cell.angle_gamma   90.00
#
_symmetry.space_group_name_H-M   'P 1'
#
loop_
_entity.id
_entity.type
_entity.pdbx_description
1 polymer ?
#
loop_
_entity_poly.entity_id
_entity_poly.type
_entity_poly.pdbx_seq_one_letter_code
_entity_poly.pdbx_strand_id
1 'polypeptide(L)' 'MKAEDIKTIALIGAGAMGHGIAQVCAMAGMKINLYDINQEFVDNGMAKMKASFEKQVAKQKIS' A
#
# COMPACT_ATOMS: atom_id res chain seq x y z
N MET A 1 -24.43 0.85 -1.27
CA MET A 1 -23.08 0.45 -0.83
C MET A 1 -22.46 1.64 -0.15
N LYS A 2 -22.11 1.50 1.13
CA LYS A 2 -21.38 2.51 1.90
C LYS A 2 -19.90 2.16 1.90
N ALA A 3 -19.04 3.09 2.31
CA ALA A 3 -17.59 2.85 2.38
C ALA A 3 -17.28 1.67 3.33
N GLU A 4 -18.08 1.53 4.39
CA GLU A 4 -17.98 0.43 5.36
C GLU A 4 -18.22 -0.97 4.76
N ASP A 5 -18.88 -1.07 3.59
CA ASP A 5 -19.13 -2.35 2.92
C ASP A 5 -17.91 -2.85 2.13
N ILE A 6 -16.87 -2.02 1.95
CA ILE A 6 -15.68 -2.36 1.16
C ILE A 6 -14.75 -3.24 2.00
N LYS A 7 -14.73 -4.55 1.68
CA LYS A 7 -13.89 -5.53 2.39
C LYS A 7 -12.48 -5.64 1.85
N THR A 8 -12.26 -5.35 0.57
CA THR A 8 -10.96 -5.51 -0.09
C THR A 8 -10.86 -4.55 -1.27
N ILE A 9 -9.71 -3.89 -1.38
CA ILE A 9 -9.38 -2.95 -2.46
C ILE A 9 -8.38 -3.61 -3.39
N ALA A 10 -8.65 -3.61 -4.69
CA ALA A 10 -7.66 -4.00 -5.70
C ALA A 10 -6.99 -2.73 -6.25
N LEU A 11 -5.67 -2.65 -6.13
CA LEU A 11 -4.86 -1.61 -6.75
C LEU A 11 -4.18 -2.17 -7.99
N ILE A 12 -4.46 -1.55 -9.14
CA ILE A 12 -3.87 -1.93 -10.43
C ILE A 12 -2.79 -0.92 -10.77
N GLY A 13 -1.53 -1.37 -10.70
CA GLY A 13 -0.33 -0.57 -10.83
C GLY A 13 0.40 -0.41 -9.49
N ALA A 14 1.63 -0.90 -9.42
CA ALA A 14 2.57 -0.83 -8.29
C ALA A 14 3.65 0.26 -8.46
N GLY A 15 3.48 1.16 -9.43
CA GLY A 15 4.38 2.28 -9.70
C GLY A 15 4.42 3.35 -8.60
N ALA A 16 4.90 4.54 -8.94
CA ALA A 16 5.16 5.62 -7.98
C ALA A 16 3.90 6.08 -7.19
N MET A 17 2.73 6.10 -7.81
CA MET A 17 1.49 6.40 -7.09
C MET A 17 0.90 5.16 -6.41
N GLY A 18 1.01 3.99 -7.06
CA GLY A 18 0.42 2.73 -6.60
C GLY A 18 0.86 2.33 -5.19
N HIS A 19 2.16 2.35 -4.92
CA HIS A 19 2.68 2.02 -3.59
C HIS A 19 2.29 3.04 -2.51
N GLY A 20 2.17 4.33 -2.87
CA GLY A 20 1.73 5.38 -1.95
C GLY A 20 0.25 5.25 -1.57
N ILE A 21 -0.61 4.96 -2.55
CA ILE A 21 -2.03 4.69 -2.30
C ILE A 21 -2.18 3.41 -1.46
N ALA A 22 -1.44 2.35 -1.81
CA ALA A 22 -1.42 1.11 -1.04
C ALA A 22 -1.01 1.36 0.43
N GLN A 23 -0.02 2.22 0.65
CA GLN A 23 0.41 2.61 1.98
C GLN A 23 -0.70 3.30 2.78
N VAL A 24 -1.34 4.32 2.21
CA VAL A 24 -2.43 5.06 2.88
C VAL A 24 -3.61 4.14 3.20
N CYS A 25 -4.00 3.31 2.23
CA CYS A 25 -5.10 2.37 2.44
C CYS A 25 -4.76 1.33 3.53
N ALA A 26 -3.51 0.85 3.59
CA ALA A 26 -3.08 -0.11 4.60
C ALA A 26 -3.06 0.53 5.99
N MET A 27 -2.63 1.79 6.10
CA MET A 27 -2.68 2.57 7.35
C MET A 27 -4.12 2.81 7.83
N ALA A 28 -5.07 2.89 6.91
CA ALA A 28 -6.50 2.97 7.23
C ALA A 28 -7.11 1.62 7.65
N GLY A 29 -6.32 0.55 7.76
CA GLY A 29 -6.79 -0.78 8.14
C GLY A 29 -7.56 -1.51 7.03
N MET A 30 -7.47 -1.04 5.78
CA MET A 30 -8.15 -1.67 4.65
C MET A 30 -7.32 -2.81 4.08
N LYS A 31 -7.97 -3.93 3.76
CA LYS A 31 -7.32 -5.04 3.06
C LYS A 31 -7.12 -4.69 1.59
N ILE A 32 -5.92 -4.92 1.07
CA ILE A 32 -5.54 -4.50 -0.28
C ILE A 32 -4.85 -5.64 -1.00
N ASN A 33 -5.14 -5.77 -2.29
CA ASN A 33 -4.38 -6.58 -3.22
C ASN A 33 -3.73 -5.65 -4.26
N LEU A 34 -2.40 -5.69 -4.36
CA LEU A 34 -1.63 -4.91 -5.33
C LEU A 34 -1.29 -5.79 -6.54
N TYR A 35 -1.63 -5.32 -7.73
CA TYR A 35 -1.36 -6.00 -8.99
C TYR A 35 -0.56 -5.11 -9.92
N ASP A 36 0.30 -5.72 -10.73
CA ASP A 36 0.98 -5.06 -11.85
C ASP A 36 1.20 -6.09 -12.97
N ILE A 37 1.65 -5.65 -14.14
CA ILE A 37 1.89 -6.51 -15.30
C ILE A 37 3.01 -7.54 -15.05
N ASN A 38 3.97 -7.20 -14.18
CA ASN A 38 5.10 -8.05 -13.83
C ASN A 38 5.31 -8.06 -12.31
N GLN A 39 5.77 -9.20 -11.78
CA GLN A 39 6.04 -9.37 -10.36
C GLN A 39 7.10 -8.38 -9.83
N GLU A 40 8.10 -8.04 -10.63
CA GLU A 40 9.16 -7.10 -10.26
C GLU A 40 8.61 -5.72 -9.83
N PHE A 41 7.55 -5.24 -10.49
CA PHE A 41 6.94 -3.96 -10.14
C PHE A 41 6.20 -4.04 -8.80
N VAL A 42 5.52 -5.16 -8.54
CA VAL A 42 4.88 -5.42 -7.26
C VAL A 42 5.93 -5.47 -6.15
N ASP A 43 7.01 -6.22 -6.35
CA ASP A 43 8.09 -6.36 -5.37
C ASP A 43 8.77 -5.02 -5.06
N ASN A 44 9.03 -4.21 -6.09
CA ASN A 44 9.59 -2.87 -5.94
C ASN A 44 8.63 -1.93 -5.18
N GLY A 45 7.33 -1.98 -5.51
CA GLY A 45 6.29 -1.23 -4.81
C GLY A 45 6.23 -1.62 -3.32
N MET A 46 6.27 -2.92 -3.03
CA MET A 46 6.28 -3.46 -1.67
C MET A 46 7.55 -3.05 -0.91
N ALA A 47 8.72 -3.10 -1.54
CA ALA A 47 9.99 -2.67 -0.93
C ALA A 47 9.97 -1.18 -0.57
N LYS A 48 9.46 -0.31 -1.47
CA LYS A 48 9.31 1.13 -1.21
C LYS A 48 8.32 1.40 -0.09
N MET A 49 7.21 0.69 -0.06
CA MET A 49 6.20 0.79 1.01
C MET A 49 6.80 0.40 2.37
N LYS A 50 7.56 -0.69 2.43
CA LYS A 50 8.29 -1.11 3.65
C LYS A 50 9.29 -0.05 4.11
N ALA A 51 10.14 0.46 3.22
CA ALA A 51 11.11 1.51 3.55
C ALA A 51 10.43 2.82 4.01
N SER A 52 9.26 3.14 3.45
CA SER A 52 8.45 4.29 3.87
C SER A 52 7.90 4.09 5.29
N PHE A 53 7.41 2.89 5.62
CA PHE A 53 6.97 2.56 6.98
C PHE A 53 8.11 2.62 7.99
N GLU A 54 9.26 2.01 7.70
CA GLU A 54 10.43 2.05 8.58
C GLU A 54 10.84 3.50 8.89
N LYS A 55 10.84 4.38 7.88
CA LYS A 55 11.10 5.81 8.08
C LYS A 55 10.06 6.50 8.97
N GLN A 56 8.80 6.12 8.87
CA GLN A 56 7.75 6.71 9.71
C GLN A 56 7.81 6.19 11.16
N VAL A 57 8.15 4.91 11.37
CA VAL A 57 8.43 4.33 12.68
C VAL A 57 9.64 5.01 13.32
N ALA A 58 10.73 5.19 12.56
CA ALA A 58 11.91 5.93 13.02
C ALA A 58 11.59 7.39 13.42
N LYS A 59 10.57 7.99 12.79
CA LYS A 59 10.04 9.32 13.12
C LYS A 59 8.99 9.31 14.24
N GLN A 60 8.75 8.15 14.88
CA GLN A 60 7.71 7.95 15.91
C GLN A 60 6.30 8.37 15.49
N LYS A 61 6.00 8.35 14.18
CA LYS A 61 4.67 8.69 13.65
C LYS A 61 3.71 7.50 13.64
N ILE A 62 4.26 6.30 13.69
CA ILE A 62 3.56 5.02 13.75
C ILE A 62 4.37 4.10 14.66
N SER A 63 3.67 3.19 15.36
CA SER A 63 4.23 2.31 16.39
C SER A 63 4.11 0.85 15.98
#